data_AF-A0A4Y4CVS4-F1
#
_entry.id   AF-A0A4Y4CVS4-F1
#
_cell.length_a   1.000
_cell.length_b   1.000
_cell.length_c   1.000
_cell.angle_alpha   90.00
_cell.angle_beta   90.00
_cell.angle_gamma   90.00
#
_symmetry.space_group_name_H-M   'P 1'
#
loop_
_entity.id
_entity.type
_entity.pdbx_description
1 polymer ?
#
loop_
_entity_poly.entity_id
_entity_poly.type
_entity_poly.pdbx_seq_one_letter_code
_entity_poly.pdbx_strand_id
1 'polypeptide(L)'
;MNQQMSFDFALDTAAPGRAPRVPRRRAALPHPPPSQLPLELSSLAADRGPTARPSLARRPPIFRAEPAPARLGDGRQWSEGVWTAAVIRNLDDDGWLVQVRRNGEAEPVLLAPWAAERDASEPKPLDQAAFNALVRTAAGTLARQAQQLHASLRKRVALNLDGCRWEVTLDVVPDEYEPHALLAAVDDGGERVAEEKVLPDFKLTSASAQAWIEAGFRHAGGELW
;
A
#
# COMPACT_ATOMS: atom_id res chain seq x y z
N MET A 1 -37.89 57.09 9.68
CA MET A 1 -36.88 56.54 8.75
C MET A 1 -36.07 55.51 9.52
N ASN A 2 -36.50 54.24 9.57
CA ASN A 2 -36.28 53.18 8.57
C ASN A 2 -34.85 52.63 8.69
N GLN A 3 -34.55 51.33 8.91
CA GLN A 3 -35.33 50.10 8.83
C GLN A 3 -34.74 48.98 9.69
N GLN A 4 -35.66 48.14 10.17
CA GLN A 4 -35.49 46.75 10.59
C GLN A 4 -35.10 45.90 9.37
N MET A 5 -34.19 44.93 9.52
CA MET A 5 -34.01 43.84 8.56
C MET A 5 -34.08 42.51 9.30
N SER A 6 -35.30 42.01 9.40
CA SER A 6 -35.63 40.61 9.68
C SER A 6 -35.21 39.76 8.48
N PHE A 7 -34.59 38.60 8.71
CA PHE A 7 -34.51 37.54 7.72
C PHE A 7 -34.93 36.23 8.38
N ASP A 8 -36.22 35.95 8.23
CA ASP A 8 -36.84 34.64 8.37
C ASP A 8 -36.50 33.82 7.13
N PHE A 9 -36.01 32.59 7.30
CA PHE A 9 -35.77 31.67 6.20
C PHE A 9 -36.20 30.26 6.61
N ALA A 10 -37.51 30.03 6.60
CA ALA A 10 -38.07 28.70 6.44
C ALA A 10 -38.33 28.45 4.96
N LEU A 11 -37.68 27.45 4.37
CA LEU A 11 -38.20 26.74 3.18
C LEU A 11 -37.83 25.27 3.25
N ASP A 12 -38.87 24.50 3.58
CA ASP A 12 -39.05 23.08 3.35
C ASP A 12 -38.94 22.75 1.85
N THR A 13 -38.20 21.70 1.50
CA THR A 13 -38.47 20.85 0.31
C THR A 13 -37.71 19.52 0.42
N ALA A 14 -38.48 18.50 0.78
CA ALA A 14 -38.50 17.12 0.29
C ALA A 14 -37.19 16.47 -0.24
N ALA A 15 -36.70 15.48 0.52
CA ALA A 15 -35.75 14.47 0.07
C ALA A 15 -36.49 13.23 -0.52
N PRO A 16 -36.05 12.65 -1.64
CA PRO A 16 -36.63 11.42 -2.18
C PRO A 16 -36.07 10.16 -1.48
N GLY A 17 -36.99 9.27 -1.12
CA GLY A 17 -36.74 8.02 -0.40
C GLY A 17 -35.91 6.99 -1.16
N ARG A 18 -35.16 6.20 -0.39
CA ARG A 18 -34.35 5.07 -0.87
C ARG A 18 -34.90 3.76 -0.28
N ALA A 19 -35.35 2.88 -1.16
CA ALA A 19 -35.97 1.59 -0.83
C ALA A 19 -34.98 0.57 -0.22
N PRO A 20 -35.45 -0.35 0.65
CA PRO A 20 -34.64 -1.42 1.22
C PRO A 20 -34.51 -2.65 0.29
N ARG A 21 -33.30 -3.24 0.24
CA ARG A 21 -33.04 -4.54 -0.43
C ARG A 21 -33.17 -5.68 0.56
N VAL A 22 -34.01 -6.67 0.21
CA VAL A 22 -34.26 -7.91 0.95
C VAL A 22 -33.24 -8.98 0.54
N PRO A 23 -32.70 -9.79 1.46
CA PRO A 23 -31.82 -10.93 1.13
C PRO A 23 -32.64 -12.19 0.79
N ARG A 24 -32.26 -12.91 -0.28
CA ARG A 24 -32.77 -14.26 -0.57
C ARG A 24 -31.72 -15.30 -0.23
N ARG A 25 -32.11 -16.24 0.63
CA ARG A 25 -31.31 -17.34 1.20
C ARG A 25 -31.76 -18.67 0.58
N ARG A 26 -30.78 -19.59 0.42
CA ARG A 26 -30.87 -21.07 0.39
C ARG A 26 -31.54 -21.77 -0.81
N ALA A 27 -30.84 -22.75 -1.38
CA ALA A 27 -31.06 -24.17 -1.06
C ALA A 27 -29.92 -25.04 -1.65
N ALA A 28 -29.69 -26.20 -1.05
CA ALA A 28 -28.56 -27.10 -1.25
C ALA A 28 -28.98 -28.46 -1.88
N LEU A 29 -28.05 -29.07 -2.64
CA LEU A 29 -27.80 -30.52 -2.86
C LEU A 29 -28.94 -31.38 -3.50
N PRO A 30 -28.69 -32.55 -4.17
CA PRO A 30 -27.68 -33.59 -3.85
C PRO A 30 -26.98 -34.33 -5.02
N HIS A 31 -25.95 -35.12 -4.66
CA HIS A 31 -25.33 -36.21 -5.46
C HIS A 31 -26.24 -37.45 -5.55
N PRO A 32 -26.10 -38.34 -6.56
CA PRO A 32 -25.36 -39.62 -6.39
C PRO A 32 -24.61 -40.18 -7.66
N PRO A 33 -23.89 -41.33 -7.57
CA PRO A 33 -22.87 -41.86 -8.53
C PRO A 33 -23.33 -43.20 -9.20
N PRO A 34 -22.48 -44.22 -9.52
CA PRO A 34 -21.21 -44.35 -10.29
C PRO A 34 -21.35 -45.34 -11.49
N SER A 35 -20.29 -45.55 -12.31
CA SER A 35 -19.95 -46.76 -13.15
C SER A 35 -19.03 -46.34 -14.32
N GLN A 36 -18.00 -47.04 -14.83
CA GLN A 36 -17.31 -48.31 -14.61
C GLN A 36 -15.97 -48.22 -15.40
N LEU A 37 -14.90 -48.84 -14.90
CA LEU A 37 -13.65 -49.22 -15.62
C LEU A 37 -13.97 -50.42 -16.57
N PRO A 38 -13.16 -50.82 -17.60
CA PRO A 38 -11.71 -51.04 -17.45
C PRO A 38 -10.80 -51.04 -18.72
N LEU A 39 -9.48 -51.09 -18.46
CA LEU A 39 -8.36 -51.66 -19.26
C LEU A 39 -8.07 -51.00 -20.63
N GLU A 40 -6.83 -50.60 -20.93
CA GLU A 40 -5.78 -51.53 -21.36
C GLU A 40 -4.39 -51.14 -20.86
N LEU A 41 -3.69 -52.16 -20.39
CA LEU A 41 -2.27 -52.17 -20.05
C LEU A 41 -1.49 -52.39 -21.35
N SER A 42 -0.58 -51.49 -21.72
CA SER A 42 0.51 -51.82 -22.65
C SER A 42 1.78 -51.08 -22.23
N SER A 43 2.62 -51.84 -21.56
CA SER A 43 4.04 -51.60 -21.33
C SER A 43 4.83 -51.45 -22.63
N LEU A 44 5.83 -50.57 -22.69
CA LEU A 44 7.25 -50.96 -22.58
C LEU A 44 8.20 -49.76 -22.82
N ALA A 45 9.08 -49.55 -21.84
CA ALA A 45 10.47 -49.06 -21.85
C ALA A 45 10.96 -47.93 -22.80
N ALA A 46 11.58 -46.94 -22.12
CA ALA A 46 12.86 -46.29 -22.42
C ALA A 46 13.00 -45.46 -23.71
N ASP A 47 13.15 -44.13 -23.57
CA ASP A 47 14.48 -43.50 -23.53
C ASP A 47 14.34 -42.01 -23.12
N ARG A 48 15.42 -41.54 -22.48
CA ARG A 48 15.83 -40.19 -22.07
C ARG A 48 15.04 -38.96 -22.53
N GLY A 49 14.82 -38.06 -21.55
CA GLY A 49 14.74 -36.61 -21.77
C GLY A 49 13.82 -35.91 -20.76
N PRO A 50 14.31 -34.99 -19.89
CA PRO A 50 13.41 -34.17 -19.11
C PRO A 50 12.77 -33.13 -20.05
N THR A 51 11.54 -33.40 -20.50
CA THR A 51 10.71 -32.41 -21.18
C THR A 51 10.34 -31.32 -20.17
N ALA A 52 11.01 -30.18 -20.29
CA ALA A 52 10.71 -28.97 -19.56
C ALA A 52 9.25 -28.58 -19.82
N ARG A 53 8.51 -28.36 -18.72
CA ARG A 53 7.21 -27.68 -18.75
C ARG A 53 7.38 -26.36 -19.48
N PRO A 54 6.45 -25.94 -20.37
CA PRO A 54 6.47 -24.57 -20.87
C PRO A 54 6.17 -23.66 -19.68
N SER A 55 7.23 -23.11 -19.10
CA SER A 55 7.13 -22.01 -18.15
C SER A 55 6.41 -20.89 -18.87
N LEU A 56 5.23 -20.50 -18.35
CA LEU A 56 4.55 -19.25 -18.69
C LEU A 56 5.61 -18.18 -18.97
N ALA A 57 5.63 -17.68 -20.20
CA ALA A 57 6.53 -16.62 -20.60
C ALA A 57 6.37 -15.47 -19.61
N ARG A 58 7.31 -15.38 -18.66
CA ARG A 58 7.51 -14.16 -17.88
C ARG A 58 7.75 -13.09 -18.92
N ARG A 59 6.80 -12.16 -19.05
CA ARG A 59 7.02 -10.92 -19.77
C ARG A 59 8.41 -10.42 -19.35
N PRO A 60 9.34 -10.15 -20.29
CA PRO A 60 10.62 -9.60 -19.90
C PRO A 60 10.36 -8.32 -19.10
N PRO A 61 11.08 -8.05 -18.01
CA PRO A 61 11.04 -6.72 -17.44
C PRO A 61 11.36 -5.74 -18.57
N ILE A 62 10.58 -4.66 -18.69
CA ILE A 62 10.80 -3.61 -19.70
C ILE A 62 12.22 -3.01 -19.56
N PHE A 63 12.89 -3.26 -18.42
CA PHE A 63 14.28 -2.94 -18.17
C PHE A 63 15.16 -4.19 -18.14
N ARG A 64 16.08 -4.28 -19.12
CA ARG A 64 17.19 -5.25 -19.14
C ARG A 64 18.08 -5.01 -17.93
N ALA A 65 18.21 -5.99 -17.03
CA ALA A 65 19.17 -5.96 -15.93
C ALA A 65 20.49 -6.58 -16.41
N GLU A 66 21.52 -5.75 -16.60
CA GLU A 66 22.90 -6.21 -16.82
C GLU A 66 23.63 -6.43 -15.47
N PRO A 67 24.53 -7.43 -15.37
CA PRO A 67 25.26 -7.71 -14.13
C PRO A 67 26.63 -6.99 -14.06
N ALA A 68 26.95 -6.53 -12.86
CA ALA A 68 28.26 -6.18 -12.29
C ALA A 68 28.86 -4.76 -12.56
N PRO A 69 29.61 -4.21 -11.59
CA PRO A 69 29.75 -2.76 -11.41
C PRO A 69 30.94 -2.19 -12.17
N ALA A 70 30.70 -1.23 -13.06
CA ALA A 70 31.75 -0.40 -13.64
C ALA A 70 31.81 0.96 -12.93
N ARG A 71 33.04 1.32 -12.52
CA ARG A 71 33.43 2.58 -11.90
C ARG A 71 33.22 3.77 -12.84
N LEU A 72 32.95 4.94 -12.23
CA LEU A 72 32.98 6.30 -12.79
C LEU A 72 32.27 6.45 -14.15
N GLY A 73 31.10 7.07 -14.11
CA GLY A 73 30.12 7.11 -15.19
C GLY A 73 30.61 7.55 -16.56
N ASP A 74 29.99 6.99 -17.59
CA ASP A 74 30.10 7.34 -19.00
C ASP A 74 29.35 8.64 -19.37
N GLY A 75 28.90 9.41 -18.37
CA GLY A 75 28.05 10.59 -18.51
C GLY A 75 26.56 10.28 -18.66
N ARG A 76 26.16 9.01 -18.80
CA ARG A 76 24.74 8.60 -18.87
C ARG A 76 24.31 7.74 -17.69
N GLN A 77 25.24 7.08 -17.03
CA GLN A 77 25.00 6.33 -15.80
C GLN A 77 26.04 6.66 -14.74
N TRP A 78 25.60 6.76 -13.48
CA TRP A 78 26.48 6.89 -12.32
C TRP A 78 26.08 5.87 -11.25
N SER A 79 27.06 5.19 -10.67
CA SER A 79 26.84 4.19 -9.62
C SER A 79 27.82 4.42 -8.48
N GLU A 80 27.30 4.59 -7.26
CA GLU A 80 28.10 4.81 -6.06
C GLU A 80 27.41 4.18 -4.85
N GLY A 81 28.15 3.35 -4.11
CA GLY A 81 27.61 2.62 -2.95
C GLY A 81 26.44 1.71 -3.33
N VAL A 82 25.29 1.92 -2.67
CA VAL A 82 24.04 1.16 -2.90
C VAL A 82 23.12 1.82 -3.94
N TRP A 83 23.56 2.90 -4.59
CA TRP A 83 22.72 3.68 -5.48
C TRP A 83 23.27 3.69 -6.91
N THR A 84 22.36 3.58 -7.87
CA THR A 84 22.64 3.71 -9.29
C THR A 84 21.64 4.68 -9.91
N ALA A 85 22.12 5.68 -10.64
CA ALA A 85 21.29 6.58 -11.44
C ALA A 85 21.65 6.44 -12.91
N ALA A 86 20.64 6.32 -13.77
CA ALA A 86 20.80 6.20 -15.21
C ALA A 86 19.85 7.16 -15.93
N VAL A 87 20.36 7.84 -16.96
CA VAL A 87 19.56 8.67 -17.85
C VAL A 87 19.01 7.80 -18.97
N ILE A 88 17.69 7.71 -19.03
CA ILE A 88 16.94 6.90 -19.99
C ILE A 88 16.06 7.80 -20.85
N ARG A 89 15.75 7.37 -22.07
CA ARG A 89 14.78 8.07 -22.91
C ARG A 89 13.38 7.89 -22.32
N ASN A 90 12.60 8.96 -22.25
CA ASN A 90 11.18 8.86 -21.91
C ASN A 90 10.45 8.17 -23.06
N LEU A 91 9.60 7.20 -22.75
CA LEU A 91 8.81 6.49 -23.76
C LEU A 91 7.48 7.21 -24.05
N ASP A 92 7.03 8.04 -23.10
CA ASP A 92 5.75 8.74 -23.18
C ASP A 92 5.90 10.17 -23.75
N ASP A 93 7.10 10.76 -23.68
CA ASP A 93 7.40 12.10 -24.21
C ASP A 93 8.76 12.12 -24.96
N ASP A 94 8.96 13.12 -25.84
CA ASP A 94 10.25 13.41 -26.50
C ASP A 94 11.28 14.04 -25.52
N GLY A 95 11.50 13.38 -24.39
CA GLY A 95 12.38 13.85 -23.33
C GLY A 95 13.27 12.76 -22.74
N TRP A 96 14.06 13.14 -21.75
CA TRP A 96 14.89 12.23 -20.98
C TRP A 96 14.34 12.12 -19.56
N LEU A 97 14.49 10.95 -18.95
CA LEU A 97 14.22 10.70 -17.55
C LEU A 97 15.50 10.28 -16.87
N VAL A 98 15.65 10.62 -15.61
CA VAL A 98 16.64 10.01 -14.75
C VAL A 98 15.96 9.00 -13.85
N GLN A 99 16.49 7.78 -13.87
CA GLN A 99 16.04 6.67 -13.06
C GLN A 99 17.06 6.45 -11.95
N VAL A 100 16.62 6.53 -10.70
CA VAL A 100 17.46 6.21 -9.52
C VAL A 100 16.97 4.91 -8.90
N ARG A 101 17.90 3.98 -8.71
CA ARG A 101 17.65 2.64 -8.19
C ARG A 101 18.53 2.38 -6.98
N ARG A 102 17.99 1.62 -6.03
CA ARG A 102 18.77 1.02 -4.95
C ARG A 102 19.18 -0.40 -5.35
N ASN A 103 20.44 -0.74 -5.14
CA ASN A 103 20.99 -2.05 -5.48
C ASN A 103 20.24 -3.15 -4.71
N GLY A 104 19.78 -4.17 -5.43
CA GLY A 104 18.96 -5.25 -4.87
C GLY A 104 17.45 -5.03 -5.01
N GLU A 105 16.99 -3.82 -5.33
CA GLU A 105 15.58 -3.56 -5.64
C GLU A 105 15.31 -3.72 -7.15
N ALA A 106 14.23 -4.44 -7.47
CA ALA A 106 13.79 -4.63 -8.85
C ALA A 106 13.21 -3.33 -9.42
N GLU A 107 12.52 -2.55 -8.57
CA GLU A 107 11.85 -1.31 -8.96
C GLU A 107 12.73 -0.08 -8.71
N PRO A 108 12.63 0.96 -9.55
CA PRO A 108 13.29 2.23 -9.30
C PRO A 108 12.62 3.01 -8.20
N VAL A 109 13.43 3.62 -7.34
CA VAL A 109 12.98 4.45 -6.21
C VAL A 109 12.48 5.81 -6.70
N LEU A 110 13.09 6.35 -7.76
CA LEU A 110 12.75 7.65 -8.31
C LEU A 110 12.86 7.62 -9.83
N LEU A 111 11.83 8.15 -10.49
CA LEU A 111 11.83 8.55 -11.89
C LEU A 111 11.54 10.04 -11.95
N ALA A 112 12.42 10.82 -12.57
CA ALA A 112 12.25 12.26 -12.68
C ALA A 112 12.59 12.74 -14.09
N PRO A 113 11.94 13.81 -14.58
CA PRO A 113 12.31 14.43 -15.84
C PRO A 113 13.76 14.93 -15.79
N TRP A 114 14.49 14.68 -16.86
CA TRP A 114 15.88 15.07 -17.03
C TRP A 114 16.04 15.98 -18.24
N ALA A 115 16.83 17.04 -18.07
CA ALA A 115 17.01 18.03 -19.12
C ALA A 115 17.85 17.47 -20.28
N ALA A 116 17.38 17.70 -21.50
CA ALA A 116 18.21 17.66 -22.69
C ALA A 116 19.14 18.89 -22.71
N GLU A 117 20.31 18.77 -23.32
CA GLU A 117 21.09 19.97 -23.63
C GLU A 117 20.32 20.84 -24.63
N ARG A 118 20.38 22.16 -24.44
CA ARG A 118 19.54 23.16 -25.12
C ARG A 118 19.57 23.08 -26.66
N ASP A 119 20.64 22.52 -27.22
CA ASP A 119 20.87 22.45 -28.66
C ASP A 119 21.22 21.01 -29.13
N ALA A 120 21.05 19.99 -28.27
CA ALA A 120 21.36 18.60 -28.60
C ALA A 120 20.20 17.65 -28.28
N SER A 121 19.98 16.67 -29.15
CA SER A 121 19.08 15.53 -28.86
C SER A 121 19.60 14.65 -27.72
N GLU A 122 20.84 14.88 -27.28
CA GLU A 122 21.48 14.15 -26.20
C GLU A 122 21.13 14.75 -24.82
N PRO A 123 21.00 13.90 -23.80
CA PRO A 123 20.71 14.38 -22.45
C PRO A 123 21.91 15.13 -21.88
N LYS A 124 21.65 16.06 -20.96
CA LYS A 124 22.72 16.63 -20.14
C LYS A 124 23.47 15.50 -19.43
N PRO A 125 24.82 15.50 -19.44
CA PRO A 125 25.58 14.46 -18.77
C PRO A 125 25.29 14.43 -17.26
N LEU A 126 25.18 13.22 -16.71
CA LEU A 126 25.01 12.99 -15.30
C LEU A 126 26.37 13.13 -14.60
N ASP A 127 26.58 14.28 -13.97
CA ASP A 127 27.74 14.54 -13.13
C ASP A 127 27.54 14.08 -11.67
N GLN A 128 28.62 14.07 -10.89
CA GLN A 128 28.59 13.64 -9.49
C GLN A 128 27.68 14.52 -8.61
N ALA A 129 27.61 15.83 -8.87
CA ALA A 129 26.80 16.74 -8.06
C ALA A 129 25.30 16.49 -8.28
N ALA A 130 24.90 16.30 -9.54
CA ALA A 130 23.58 15.87 -9.95
C ALA A 130 23.23 14.50 -9.36
N PHE A 131 24.12 13.52 -9.47
CA PHE A 131 23.94 12.20 -8.86
C PHE A 131 23.66 12.30 -7.36
N ASN A 132 24.50 13.04 -6.62
CA ASN A 132 24.34 13.20 -5.17
C ASN A 132 23.00 13.87 -4.80
N ALA A 133 22.53 14.83 -5.60
CA ALA A 133 21.22 15.44 -5.40
C ALA A 133 20.07 14.44 -5.62
N LEU A 134 20.15 13.65 -6.69
CA LEU A 134 19.16 12.62 -7.01
C LEU A 134 19.10 11.52 -5.96
N VAL A 135 20.24 11.07 -5.44
CA VAL A 135 20.33 10.10 -4.35
C VAL A 135 19.68 10.65 -3.08
N ARG A 136 19.93 11.92 -2.71
CA ARG A 136 19.26 12.54 -1.55
C ARG A 136 17.74 12.57 -1.71
N THR A 137 17.25 12.92 -2.89
CA THR A 137 15.81 12.90 -3.19
C THR A 137 15.25 11.49 -3.12
N ALA A 138 15.89 10.51 -3.74
CA ALA A 138 15.45 9.12 -3.73
C ALA A 138 15.43 8.52 -2.31
N ALA A 139 16.48 8.74 -1.52
CA ALA A 139 16.53 8.34 -0.12
C ALA A 139 15.41 9.00 0.71
N GLY A 140 15.16 10.30 0.48
CA GLY A 140 14.06 11.02 1.08
C GLY A 140 12.69 10.47 0.70
N THR A 141 12.49 10.04 -0.55
CA THR A 141 11.27 9.39 -1.02
C THR A 141 11.04 8.08 -0.28
N LEU A 142 12.05 7.20 -0.16
CA LEU A 142 11.92 5.96 0.62
C LEU A 142 11.58 6.23 2.08
N ALA A 143 12.28 7.16 2.71
CA ALA A 143 12.01 7.53 4.10
C ALA A 143 10.58 8.06 4.27
N ARG A 144 10.11 8.89 3.33
CA ARG A 144 8.74 9.40 3.32
C ARG A 144 7.71 8.30 3.04
N GLN A 145 7.98 7.38 2.12
CA GLN A 145 7.11 6.24 1.84
C GLN A 145 6.98 5.34 3.06
N ALA A 146 8.10 5.04 3.73
CA ALA A 146 8.09 4.32 4.99
C ALA A 146 7.24 5.07 6.04
N GLN A 147 7.45 6.38 6.20
CA GLN A 147 6.66 7.20 7.12
C GLN A 147 5.16 7.22 6.77
N GLN A 148 4.81 7.28 5.48
CA GLN A 148 3.43 7.24 5.02
C GLN A 148 2.80 5.88 5.28
N LEU A 149 3.53 4.78 5.06
CA LEU A 149 3.08 3.44 5.44
C LEU A 149 2.82 3.39 6.95
N HIS A 150 3.79 3.80 7.79
CA HIS A 150 3.63 3.81 9.25
C HIS A 150 2.43 4.68 9.70
N ALA A 151 2.28 5.88 9.12
CA ALA A 151 1.15 6.75 9.42
C ALA A 151 -0.19 6.19 8.93
N SER A 152 -0.21 5.44 7.83
CA SER A 152 -1.42 4.78 7.33
C SER A 152 -1.83 3.58 8.19
N LEU A 153 -0.85 2.91 8.80
CA LEU A 153 -1.06 1.76 9.68
C LEU A 153 -1.44 2.19 11.11
N ARG A 154 -1.15 3.44 11.50
CA ARG A 154 -1.46 3.96 12.84
C ARG A 154 -2.54 5.03 12.82
N LYS A 155 -3.70 4.75 13.41
CA LYS A 155 -4.77 5.73 13.67
C LYS A 155 -4.75 6.16 15.13
N ARG A 156 -5.13 7.40 15.41
CA ARG A 156 -5.23 7.95 16.76
C ARG A 156 -6.48 8.80 16.91
N VAL A 157 -7.18 8.63 18.01
CA VAL A 157 -8.33 9.45 18.41
C VAL A 157 -8.10 9.93 19.84
N ALA A 158 -8.19 11.24 20.04
CA ALA A 158 -8.20 11.83 21.36
C ALA A 158 -9.63 12.23 21.73
N LEU A 159 -10.04 11.92 22.95
CA LEU A 159 -11.37 12.21 23.47
C LEU A 159 -11.30 12.53 24.97
N ASN A 160 -12.28 13.27 25.47
CA ASN A 160 -12.40 13.57 26.88
C ASN A 160 -13.60 12.80 27.45
N LEU A 161 -13.39 11.97 28.45
CA LEU A 161 -14.42 11.21 29.15
C LEU A 161 -14.22 11.36 30.65
N ASP A 162 -15.30 11.60 31.38
CA ASP A 162 -15.30 11.76 32.84
C ASP A 162 -14.26 12.79 33.34
N GLY A 163 -14.04 13.85 32.55
CA GLY A 163 -13.05 14.89 32.85
C GLY A 163 -11.59 14.49 32.62
N CYS A 164 -11.33 13.26 32.18
CA CYS A 164 -10.00 12.76 31.83
C CYS A 164 -9.79 12.80 30.31
N ARG A 165 -8.58 13.17 29.88
CA ARG A 165 -8.17 13.04 28.48
C ARG A 165 -7.75 11.60 28.22
N TRP A 166 -8.28 11.03 27.16
CA TRP A 166 -7.90 9.71 26.67
C TRP A 166 -7.35 9.83 25.26
N GLU A 167 -6.28 9.10 25.02
CA GLU A 167 -5.72 8.89 23.69
C GLU A 167 -5.83 7.41 23.35
N VAL A 168 -6.63 7.10 22.33
CA VAL A 168 -6.77 5.75 21.81
C VAL A 168 -6.02 5.64 20.49
N THR A 169 -5.12 4.67 20.39
CA THR A 169 -4.34 4.40 19.18
C THR A 169 -4.66 3.02 18.63
N LEU A 170 -4.79 2.92 17.31
CA LEU A 170 -4.90 1.66 16.59
C LEU A 170 -3.66 1.51 15.73
N ASP A 171 -2.89 0.46 15.93
CA ASP A 171 -1.66 0.16 15.18
C ASP A 171 -1.83 -1.16 14.43
N VAL A 172 -1.93 -1.09 13.10
CA VAL A 172 -2.10 -2.27 12.25
C VAL A 172 -0.75 -2.92 11.98
N VAL A 173 -0.63 -4.19 12.36
CA VAL A 173 0.54 -5.05 12.13
C VAL A 173 0.30 -5.85 10.85
N PRO A 174 0.98 -5.52 9.74
CA PRO A 174 0.87 -6.24 8.48
C PRO A 174 1.72 -7.52 8.54
N ASP A 175 1.20 -8.57 9.16
CA ASP A 175 1.79 -9.91 9.15
C ASP A 175 1.25 -10.74 7.98
N GLU A 176 2.10 -11.58 7.36
CA GLU A 176 1.73 -12.40 6.19
C GLU A 176 0.79 -13.57 6.54
N TYR A 177 0.77 -14.01 7.81
CA TYR A 177 0.02 -15.17 8.27
C TYR A 177 -1.16 -14.79 9.16
N GLU A 178 -0.98 -13.79 10.03
CA GLU A 178 -1.97 -13.33 11.01
C GLU A 178 -2.02 -11.79 11.09
N PRO A 179 -2.54 -11.10 10.06
CA PRO A 179 -2.70 -9.66 10.10
C PRO A 179 -3.65 -9.25 11.22
N HIS A 180 -3.24 -8.29 12.03
CA HIS A 180 -4.02 -7.81 13.18
C HIS A 180 -3.74 -6.34 13.46
N ALA A 181 -4.49 -5.74 14.37
CA ALA A 181 -4.18 -4.43 14.90
C ALA A 181 -4.16 -4.43 16.42
N LEU A 182 -3.39 -3.52 17.02
CA LEU A 182 -3.30 -3.29 18.44
C LEU A 182 -4.05 -2.00 18.78
N LEU A 183 -5.12 -2.12 19.55
CA LEU A 183 -5.87 -1.02 20.11
C LEU A 183 -5.33 -0.73 21.51
N ALA A 184 -4.76 0.45 21.73
CA ALA A 184 -4.21 0.86 23.02
C ALA A 184 -4.88 2.14 23.53
N ALA A 185 -5.12 2.21 24.83
CA ALA A 185 -5.59 3.40 25.52
C ALA A 185 -4.48 3.98 26.39
N VAL A 186 -4.30 5.29 26.29
CA VAL A 186 -3.38 6.09 27.09
C VAL A 186 -4.20 7.14 27.85
N ASP A 187 -3.96 7.27 29.14
CA ASP A 187 -4.64 8.25 30.00
C ASP A 187 -4.02 9.66 29.91
N ASP A 188 -4.54 10.59 30.72
CA ASP A 188 -4.06 11.97 30.77
C ASP A 188 -2.61 12.09 31.27
N GLY A 189 -2.15 11.10 32.06
CA GLY A 189 -0.77 11.00 32.52
C GLY A 189 0.21 10.50 31.46
N GLY A 190 -0.28 10.09 30.30
CA GLY A 190 0.54 9.47 29.26
C GLY A 190 0.86 8.00 29.54
N GLU A 191 0.21 7.37 30.52
CA GLU A 191 0.38 5.97 30.86
C GLU A 191 -0.57 5.10 30.01
N ARG A 192 -0.06 3.97 29.51
CA ARG A 192 -0.87 3.01 28.75
C ARG A 192 -1.66 2.13 29.72
N VAL A 193 -2.96 2.36 29.78
CA VAL A 193 -3.87 1.68 30.73
C VAL A 193 -4.36 0.34 30.18
N ALA A 194 -4.50 0.23 28.86
CA ALA A 194 -4.94 -1.01 28.21
C ALA A 194 -4.37 -1.18 26.80
N GLU A 195 -4.27 -2.44 26.37
CA GLU A 195 -3.90 -2.84 25.02
C GLU A 195 -4.67 -4.12 24.65
N GLU A 196 -5.27 -4.15 23.46
CA GLU A 196 -6.08 -5.26 22.97
C GLU A 196 -5.84 -5.54 21.49
N LYS A 197 -5.76 -6.83 21.13
CA LYS A 197 -5.62 -7.28 19.74
C LYS A 197 -7.00 -7.29 19.06
N VAL A 198 -7.14 -6.52 17.98
CA VAL A 198 -8.35 -6.43 17.17
C VAL A 198 -8.08 -6.81 15.71
N LEU A 199 -9.12 -6.92 14.90
CA LEU A 199 -9.00 -7.16 13.46
C LEU A 199 -8.25 -5.99 12.78
N PRO A 200 -7.47 -6.25 11.71
CA PRO A 200 -6.71 -5.21 11.01
C PRO A 200 -7.59 -4.14 10.37
N ASP A 201 -8.84 -4.49 10.02
CA ASP A 201 -9.84 -3.58 9.45
C ASP A 201 -10.67 -2.81 10.50
N PHE A 202 -10.32 -2.93 11.80
CA PHE A 202 -11.05 -2.25 12.88
C PHE A 202 -11.13 -0.74 12.63
N LYS A 203 -12.35 -0.20 12.71
CA LYS A 203 -12.60 1.23 12.47
C LYS A 203 -12.52 2.00 13.78
N LEU A 204 -11.32 2.53 14.09
CA LEU A 204 -11.16 3.46 15.19
C LEU A 204 -11.86 4.80 14.89
N THR A 205 -12.95 5.06 15.60
CA THR A 205 -13.72 6.32 15.64
C THR A 205 -13.86 6.81 17.08
N SER A 206 -14.28 8.05 17.31
CA SER A 206 -14.56 8.55 18.67
C SER A 206 -15.62 7.73 19.40
N ALA A 207 -16.66 7.26 18.70
CA ALA A 207 -17.73 6.46 19.28
C ALA A 207 -17.25 5.06 19.70
N SER A 208 -16.49 4.37 18.84
CA SER A 208 -15.92 3.06 19.16
C SER A 208 -14.88 3.15 20.28
N ALA A 209 -14.11 4.23 20.32
CA ALA A 209 -13.11 4.47 21.37
C ALA A 209 -13.79 4.74 22.71
N GLN A 210 -14.84 5.57 22.74
CA GLN A 210 -15.63 5.82 23.94
C GLN A 210 -16.28 4.55 24.45
N ALA A 211 -16.95 3.78 23.58
CA ALA A 211 -17.59 2.52 23.97
C ALA A 211 -16.60 1.51 24.57
N TRP A 212 -15.37 1.45 24.03
CA TRP A 212 -14.33 0.57 24.56
C TRP A 212 -13.82 1.01 25.93
N ILE A 213 -13.66 2.32 26.16
CA ILE A 213 -13.28 2.87 27.47
C ILE A 213 -14.40 2.64 28.50
N GLU A 214 -15.66 2.92 28.14
CA GLU A 214 -16.83 2.72 29.01
C GLU A 214 -17.06 1.23 29.34
N ALA A 215 -16.72 0.32 28.43
CA ALA A 215 -16.74 -1.12 28.67
C ALA A 215 -15.60 -1.60 29.60
N GLY A 216 -14.75 -0.69 30.09
CA GLY A 216 -13.59 -1.00 30.93
C GLY A 216 -12.50 -1.74 30.17
N PHE A 217 -12.23 -1.30 28.92
CA PHE A 217 -11.20 -1.85 28.04
C PHE A 217 -11.35 -3.32 27.70
N ARG A 218 -12.59 -3.82 27.77
CA ARG A 218 -12.94 -5.19 27.35
C ARG A 218 -13.70 -5.11 26.05
N HIS A 219 -13.24 -5.85 25.05
CA HIS A 219 -14.12 -6.18 23.94
C HIS A 219 -15.31 -6.99 24.47
N ALA A 220 -16.52 -6.49 24.24
CA ALA A 220 -17.71 -7.31 24.32
C ALA A 220 -17.60 -8.35 23.21
N GLY A 221 -17.07 -9.52 23.54
CA GLY A 221 -16.92 -10.62 22.59
C GLY A 221 -18.25 -10.93 21.92
N GLY A 222 -18.32 -10.66 20.62
CA GLY A 222 -19.40 -11.13 19.75
C GLY A 222 -20.36 -10.04 19.29
N GLU A 223 -20.30 -9.80 17.97
CA GLU A 223 -21.35 -9.25 17.13
C GLU A 223 -21.50 -7.71 17.04
N LEU A 224 -21.08 -7.21 15.87
CA LEU A 224 -21.58 -6.03 15.15
C LEU A 224 -21.17 -4.64 15.66
N TRP A 225 -19.91 -4.29 15.49
CA TRP A 225 -19.42 -2.90 15.49
C TRP A 225 -18.45 -2.70 14.32
#